data_AF-A0A4U5N7A1-F1
#
_entry.id   AF-A0A4U5N7A1-F1
#
_cell.length_a   1.000
_cell.length_b   1.000
_cell.length_c   1.000
_cell.angle_alpha   90.00
_cell.angle_beta   90.00
_cell.angle_gamma   90.00
#
_symmetry.space_group_name_H-M   'P 1'
#
loop_
_entity.id
_entity.type
_entity.pdbx_description
1 polymer ?
#
loop_
_entity_poly.entity_id
_entity_poly.type
_entity_poly.pdbx_seq_one_letter_code
_entity_poly.pdbx_strand_id
1 'polypeptide(L)'
;MDKVVKEALRLYPLGAFANSRVCMKTTTLGDIEVREGDMVQADVFSVHYDENLWPDPERFDPDRWNSEEKRHSLAWFPFGAGPRTW
;
A
#
# COMPACT_ATOMS: atom_id res chain seq x y z
N MET A 1 10.52 -18.77 -2.72
CA MET A 1 10.03 -18.13 -3.96
C MET A 1 8.99 -17.04 -3.64
N ASP A 2 7.91 -17.35 -2.91
CA ASP A 2 6.88 -16.36 -2.52
C ASP A 2 7.43 -15.07 -1.89
N LYS A 3 8.38 -15.19 -0.95
CA LYS A 3 8.99 -14.04 -0.25
C LYS A 3 9.75 -13.08 -1.17
N VAL A 4 10.41 -13.62 -2.19
CA VAL A 4 11.16 -12.83 -3.20
C VAL A 4 10.18 -12.02 -4.04
N VAL A 5 9.05 -12.61 -4.41
CA VAL A 5 7.99 -11.93 -5.17
C VAL A 5 7.34 -10.84 -4.32
N LYS A 6 7.04 -11.12 -3.05
CA LYS A 6 6.49 -10.13 -2.11
C LYS A 6 7.41 -8.93 -1.93
N GLU A 7 8.70 -9.17 -1.76
CA GLU A 7 9.69 -8.10 -1.60
C GLU A 7 9.89 -7.30 -2.90
N ALA A 8 9.91 -7.96 -4.05
CA ALA A 8 9.98 -7.29 -5.34
C ALA A 8 8.77 -6.38 -5.56
N LEU A 9 7.55 -6.85 -5.24
CA LEU A 9 6.33 -6.05 -5.34
C LEU A 9 6.22 -4.96 -4.27
N ARG A 10 6.93 -5.09 -3.14
CA ARG A 10 7.00 -4.01 -2.14
C ARG A 10 7.79 -2.82 -2.69
N LEU A 11 8.99 -3.08 -3.20
CA LEU A 11 9.88 -2.04 -3.75
C LEU A 11 9.41 -1.50 -5.10
N TYR A 12 8.86 -2.38 -5.93
CA TYR A 12 8.41 -2.08 -7.29
C TYR A 12 6.94 -2.49 -7.50
N PRO A 13 6.00 -1.80 -6.85
CA PRO A 13 4.57 -2.10 -6.95
C PRO A 13 4.02 -1.69 -8.32
N LEU A 14 3.97 -2.65 -9.27
CA LEU A 14 3.44 -2.42 -10.63
C LEU A 14 2.00 -1.89 -10.63
N GLY A 15 1.20 -2.26 -9.62
CA GLY A 15 -0.18 -1.84 -9.46
C GLY A 15 -0.36 -0.49 -8.74
N ALA A 16 0.72 0.21 -8.36
CA ALA A 16 0.62 1.41 -7.51
C ALA A 16 -0.37 2.45 -8.06
N PHE A 17 -0.28 2.78 -9.34
CA PHE A 17 -1.14 3.77 -9.99
C PHE A 17 -2.57 3.26 -10.29
N ALA A 18 -2.81 1.94 -10.20
CA ALA A 18 -4.15 1.36 -10.34
C ALA A 18 -5.01 1.52 -9.06
N ASN A 19 -4.41 2.06 -7.99
CA ASN A 19 -5.08 2.30 -6.71
C ASN A 19 -5.77 3.66 -6.59
N SER A 20 -6.02 4.33 -7.72
CA SER A 20 -6.88 5.52 -7.78
C SER A 20 -8.35 5.16 -7.69
N ARG A 21 -9.13 6.01 -7.02
CA ARG A 21 -10.58 5.91 -6.86
C ARG A 21 -11.21 7.27 -7.11
N VAL A 22 -12.43 7.27 -7.64
CA VAL A 22 -13.27 8.47 -7.69
C VAL A 22 -14.21 8.41 -6.49
N CYS A 23 -14.29 9.52 -5.76
CA CYS A 23 -15.20 9.65 -4.64
C CYS A 23 -16.65 9.74 -5.15
N MET A 24 -17.49 8.77 -4.79
CA MET A 24 -18.88 8.69 -5.29
C MET A 24 -19.88 9.49 -4.44
N LYS A 25 -19.45 9.98 -3.27
CA LYS A 25 -20.25 10.77 -2.35
C LYS A 25 -19.31 11.52 -1.42
N THR A 26 -19.50 12.83 -1.26
CA THR A 26 -18.69 13.65 -0.35
C THR A 26 -18.54 13.00 1.01
N THR A 27 -17.30 12.85 1.45
CA THR A 27 -16.91 12.17 2.69
C THR A 27 -15.68 12.83 3.31
N THR A 28 -15.32 12.41 4.52
CA THR A 28 -14.10 12.85 5.19
C THR A 28 -13.10 11.69 5.29
N LEU A 29 -11.85 11.94 4.92
CA LEU A 29 -10.71 11.04 5.14
C LEU A 29 -9.78 11.67 6.18
N GLY A 30 -9.81 11.18 7.42
CA GLY A 30 -9.13 11.84 8.54
C GLY A 30 -9.71 13.24 8.74
N ASP A 31 -8.89 14.27 8.58
CA ASP A 31 -9.29 15.68 8.68
C ASP A 31 -9.52 16.35 7.31
N ILE A 32 -9.48 15.57 6.22
CA ILE A 32 -9.60 16.08 4.85
C ILE A 32 -11.00 15.80 4.30
N GLU A 33 -11.72 16.84 3.86
CA GLU A 33 -12.94 16.68 3.06
C GLU A 33 -12.58 16.26 1.63
N VAL A 34 -13.20 15.19 1.15
CA VAL A 34 -13.10 14.69 -0.22
C VAL A 34 -14.48 14.78 -0.85
N ARG A 35 -14.62 15.56 -1.91
CA ARG A 35 -15.90 15.85 -2.55
C ARG A 35 -16.26 14.77 -3.56
N GLU A 36 -17.55 14.61 -3.81
CA GLU A 36 -18.02 13.79 -4.92
C GLU A 36 -17.36 14.23 -6.23
N GLY A 37 -16.81 13.27 -6.98
CA GLY A 37 -16.04 13.51 -8.21
C GLY A 37 -14.53 13.64 -8.01
N ASP A 38 -14.04 13.86 -6.79
CA ASP A 38 -12.59 13.96 -6.54
C ASP A 38 -11.91 12.61 -6.78
N MET A 39 -10.70 12.66 -7.37
CA MET A 39 -9.84 11.49 -7.54
C MET A 39 -8.90 11.37 -6.33
N VAL A 40 -8.93 10.22 -5.68
CA VAL A 40 -8.07 9.88 -4.54
C VAL A 40 -7.14 8.75 -4.95
N GLN A 41 -5.83 8.96 -4.79
CA GLN A 41 -4.82 7.94 -5.03
C GLN A 41 -4.30 7.42 -3.69
N ALA A 42 -4.42 6.12 -3.45
CA ALA A 42 -3.73 5.50 -2.32
C ALA A 42 -2.23 5.43 -2.65
N ASP A 43 -1.41 6.08 -1.84
CA ASP A 43 0.04 6.13 -2.05
C ASP A 43 0.71 4.85 -1.53
N VAL A 44 0.84 3.86 -2.42
CA VAL A 44 1.50 2.59 -2.12
C VAL A 44 2.97 2.79 -1.78
N PHE A 45 3.65 3.72 -2.45
CA PHE A 45 5.09 3.93 -2.26
C PHE A 45 5.36 4.47 -0.87
N SER A 46 4.63 5.50 -0.43
CA SER A 46 4.81 6.05 0.91
C SER A 46 4.65 4.99 1.99
N VAL A 47 3.68 4.08 1.87
CA VAL A 47 3.50 3.01 2.86
C VAL A 47 4.56 1.91 2.75
N HIS A 48 4.94 1.53 1.54
CA HIS A 48 5.94 0.47 1.32
C HIS A 48 7.36 0.92 1.68
N TYR A 49 7.65 2.22 1.67
CA TYR A 49 8.94 2.80 2.03
C TYR A 49 8.97 3.45 3.42
N ASP A 50 7.86 3.40 4.18
CA ASP A 50 7.81 3.89 5.56
C ASP A 50 8.71 3.03 6.48
N GLU A 51 9.74 3.65 7.05
CA GLU A 51 10.69 2.99 7.95
C GLU A 51 10.05 2.46 9.24
N ASN A 52 8.91 3.04 9.66
CA ASN A 52 8.17 2.57 10.83
C ASN A 52 7.43 1.26 10.56
N LEU A 53 7.14 0.95 9.30
CA LEU A 53 6.50 -0.29 8.86
C LEU A 53 7.51 -1.30 8.31
N TRP A 54 8.57 -0.79 7.68
CA TRP A 54 9.58 -1.56 6.97
C TRP A 54 10.99 -1.09 7.36
N PRO A 55 11.64 -1.72 8.35
CA PRO A 55 13.02 -1.42 8.69
C PRO A 55 13.95 -1.60 7.47
N ASP A 56 14.87 -0.65 7.26
CA ASP A 56 15.69 -0.54 6.05
C ASP A 56 14.84 -0.68 4.76
N PRO A 57 13.89 0.24 4.51
CA PRO A 57 12.84 0.06 3.51
C PRO A 57 13.38 0.01 2.07
N GLU A 58 14.54 0.59 1.80
CA GLU A 58 15.17 0.57 0.47
C GLU A 58 15.92 -0.74 0.18
N ARG A 59 16.25 -1.51 1.22
CA ARG A 59 16.98 -2.77 1.08
C ARG A 59 16.04 -3.86 0.58
N PHE A 60 16.42 -4.50 -0.53
CA PHE A 60 15.80 -5.74 -0.97
C PHE A 60 16.17 -6.86 0.00
N ASP A 61 15.22 -7.24 0.87
CA ASP A 61 15.40 -8.29 1.86
C ASP A 61 14.19 -9.24 1.87
N PRO A 62 14.25 -10.38 1.16
CA PRO A 62 13.19 -11.39 1.21
C PRO A 62 13.00 -12.03 2.59
N ASP A 63 13.99 -11.98 3.48
CA ASP A 63 13.91 -12.61 4.78
C ASP A 63 13.10 -11.79 5.79
N ARG A 64 12.79 -10.53 5.52
CA ARG A 64 11.86 -9.72 6.34
C ARG A 64 10.47 -10.33 6.46
N TRP A 65 10.10 -11.18 5.51
CA TRP A 65 8.85 -11.93 5.46
C TRP A 65 8.87 -13.21 6.33
N ASN A 66 10.00 -13.52 6.97
CA ASN A 66 10.12 -14.57 7.98
C ASN A 66 9.73 -14.07 9.37
N SER A 67 9.76 -12.75 9.57
CA SER A 67 9.50 -12.11 10.85
C SER A 67 8.04 -12.25 11.26
N GLU A 68 7.79 -12.61 12.52
CA GLU A 68 6.46 -12.58 13.15
C GLU A 68 6.01 -11.17 13.54
N GLU A 69 6.73 -10.12 13.11
CA GLU A 69 6.31 -8.74 13.32
C GLU A 69 4.89 -8.52 12.80
N LYS A 70 3.99 -8.23 13.75
CA LYS A 70 2.60 -7.87 13.45
C LYS A 70 2.56 -6.50 12.81
N ARG A 71 2.72 -6.46 11.49
CA ARG A 71 2.45 -5.29 10.67
C ARG A 71 0.94 -5.16 10.45
N HIS A 72 0.50 -3.92 10.24
CA HIS A 72 -0.87 -3.68 9.79
C HIS A 72 -1.12 -4.46 8.48
N SER A 73 -2.33 -4.99 8.28
CA SER A 73 -2.66 -5.77 7.08
C SER A 73 -2.48 -4.97 5.78
N LEU A 74 -2.63 -3.65 5.86
CA LEU A 74 -2.38 -2.70 4.77
C LEU A 74 -0.93 -2.16 4.73
N ALA A 75 0.03 -2.77 5.43
CA ALA A 75 1.44 -2.41 5.25
C ALA A 75 1.98 -2.91 3.90
N TRP A 76 1.34 -3.92 3.29
CA TRP A 76 1.66 -4.45 1.97
C TRP A 76 0.39 -4.58 1.13
N PHE A 77 0.24 -3.73 0.12
CA PHE A 77 -0.94 -3.71 -0.77
C PHE A 77 -0.56 -3.34 -2.21
N PRO A 78 0.35 -4.08 -2.87
CA PRO A 78 0.84 -3.75 -4.21
C PRO A 78 -0.25 -3.76 -5.29
N PHE A 79 -1.39 -4.40 -5.02
CA PHE A 79 -2.55 -4.49 -5.91
C PHE A 79 -3.80 -3.78 -5.36
N GLY A 80 -3.61 -2.95 -4.32
CA GLY A 80 -4.70 -2.27 -3.63
C GLY A 80 -5.32 -3.09 -2.51
N ALA A 81 -6.40 -2.54 -1.96
CA ALA A 81 -7.19 -3.17 -0.91
C ALA A 81 -8.67 -2.76 -1.01
N GLY A 82 -9.52 -3.48 -0.26
CA GLY A 82 -10.94 -3.17 -0.11
C GLY A 82 -11.85 -3.83 -1.15
N PRO A 83 -13.11 -3.39 -1.29
CA PRO A 83 -14.15 -4.08 -2.07
C PRO A 83 -13.94 -4.07 -3.60
N ARG A 84 -12.83 -3.52 -4.08
CA ARG A 84 -12.46 -3.42 -5.49
C ARG A 84 -11.24 -4.27 -5.84
N THR A 85 -10.72 -5.04 -4.88
CA THR A 85 -9.72 -6.09 -5.13
C THR A 85 -10.42 -7.45 -5.24
N TRP A 86 -9.95 -8.28 -6.18
CA TRP A 86 -10.50 -9.61 -6.46
C TRP A 86 -10.00 -10.66 -5.46
#